data_AF-A0A9E1B6E7-F1
#
_entry.id   AF-A0A9E1B6E7-F1
#
_cell.length_a   1.000
_cell.length_b   1.000
_cell.length_c   1.000
_cell.angle_alpha   90.00
_cell.angle_beta   90.00
_cell.angle_gamma   90.00
#
_symmetry.space_group_name_H-M   'P 1'
#
loop_
_entity.id
_entity.type
_entity.pdbx_description
1 polymer ?
#
loop_
_entity_poly.entity_id
_entity_poly.type
_entity_poly.pdbx_seq_one_letter_code
_entity_poly.pdbx_strand_id
1 'polypeptide(L)'
;KGYQNPAVSNVVYFADGARIISVAFAKTAPFDIKVIKEGKNGKWNEVETTVFVQKDGFSTDVNAMFAKADKMYKESCGVCHALPQTTHFNANQWPSLLKSMIGRTAIEKKDEWLVIEYLQKHSSDVNLGK
;
A
#
# COMPACT_ATOMS: atom_id res chain seq x y z
N LYS A 1 5.94 -2.11 13.20
CA LYS A 1 6.64 -3.27 12.60
C LYS A 1 6.27 -3.39 11.13
N GLY A 2 7.13 -3.97 10.31
CA GLY A 2 6.89 -4.20 8.89
C GLY A 2 8.07 -4.94 8.27
N TYR A 3 8.22 -4.81 6.96
CA TYR A 3 9.28 -5.47 6.21
C TYR A 3 10.19 -4.47 5.50
N GLN A 4 11.48 -4.74 5.45
CA GLN A 4 12.45 -3.92 4.73
C GLN A 4 13.11 -4.76 3.64
N ASN A 5 13.03 -4.27 2.41
CA ASN A 5 13.80 -4.82 1.30
C ASN A 5 15.29 -4.50 1.53
N PRO A 6 16.20 -5.48 1.60
CA PRO A 6 17.63 -5.22 1.80
C PRO A 6 18.26 -4.29 0.74
N ALA A 7 17.68 -4.23 -0.46
CA ALA A 7 18.12 -3.32 -1.53
C ALA A 7 17.60 -1.87 -1.35
N VAL A 8 16.64 -1.63 -0.45
CA VAL A 8 16.03 -0.33 -0.18
C VAL A 8 15.88 -0.12 1.33
N SER A 9 16.94 0.37 1.97
CA SER A 9 17.02 0.48 3.43
C SER A 9 16.13 1.57 4.03
N ASN A 10 15.76 2.61 3.27
CA ASN A 10 15.02 3.77 3.77
C ASN A 10 13.47 3.62 3.71
N VAL A 11 12.95 2.42 3.48
CA VAL A 11 11.50 2.18 3.34
C VAL A 11 11.08 0.95 4.16
N VAL A 12 9.97 1.10 4.87
CA VAL A 12 9.28 0.01 5.57
C VAL A 12 7.97 -0.29 4.84
N TYR A 13 7.82 -1.55 4.46
CA TYR A 13 6.68 -2.08 3.74
C TYR A 13 5.72 -2.82 4.66
N PHE A 14 4.46 -2.88 4.26
CA PHE A 14 3.39 -3.52 5.02
C PHE A 14 3.53 -5.04 5.08
N ALA A 15 3.91 -5.67 3.96
CA ALA A 15 4.00 -7.11 3.83
C ALA A 15 5.29 -7.52 3.11
N ASP A 16 5.75 -8.73 3.40
CA ASP A 16 6.95 -9.32 2.83
C ASP A 16 6.81 -9.52 1.30
N GLY A 17 7.74 -8.96 0.53
CA GLY A 17 7.73 -9.03 -0.93
C GLY A 17 6.72 -8.11 -1.63
N ALA A 18 5.79 -7.49 -0.90
CA ALA A 18 4.79 -6.56 -1.44
C ALA A 18 5.22 -5.10 -1.24
N ARG A 19 5.29 -4.33 -2.33
CA ARG A 19 5.66 -2.91 -2.33
C ARG A 19 4.49 -2.01 -1.92
N ILE A 20 3.94 -2.28 -0.75
CA ILE A 20 2.90 -1.47 -0.07
C ILE A 20 3.63 -0.66 0.99
N ILE A 21 3.72 0.65 0.81
CA ILE A 21 4.59 1.49 1.65
C ILE A 21 3.85 1.85 2.94
N SER A 22 4.39 1.42 4.08
CA SER A 22 3.91 1.89 5.39
C SER A 22 4.58 3.19 5.79
N VAL A 23 5.91 3.27 5.60
CA VAL A 23 6.72 4.46 5.91
C VAL A 23 7.88 4.54 4.91
N ALA A 24 8.16 5.73 4.39
CA ALA A 24 9.34 6.00 3.59
C ALA A 24 10.08 7.22 4.14
N PHE A 25 11.39 7.08 4.36
CA PHE A 25 12.26 8.15 4.83
C PHE A 25 12.98 8.78 3.63
N ALA A 26 13.20 10.10 3.68
CA ALA A 26 14.07 10.74 2.71
C ALA A 26 15.48 10.15 2.82
N LYS A 27 16.14 9.88 1.68
CA LYS A 27 17.49 9.29 1.66
C LYS A 27 18.54 10.15 2.37
N THR A 28 18.29 11.44 2.49
CA THR A 28 19.14 12.42 3.15
C THR A 28 18.85 12.60 4.63
N ALA A 29 17.76 12.03 5.14
CA ALA A 29 17.37 12.14 6.54
C ALA A 29 17.90 10.93 7.34
N PRO A 30 18.31 11.11 8.60
CA PRO A 30 18.58 9.98 9.46
C PRO A 30 17.27 9.22 9.73
N PHE A 31 17.33 7.89 9.71
CA PHE A 31 16.22 7.02 10.07
C PHE A 31 16.71 5.89 10.95
N ASP A 32 15.90 5.51 11.93
CA ASP A 32 16.17 4.37 12.80
C ASP A 32 15.20 3.24 12.47
N ILE A 33 15.73 2.23 11.78
CA ILE A 33 15.00 1.01 11.43
C ILE A 33 15.78 -0.15 12.04
N LYS A 34 15.21 -0.74 13.08
CA LYS A 34 15.76 -1.89 13.78
C LYS A 34 15.35 -3.18 13.07
N VAL A 35 16.33 -3.98 12.66
CA VAL A 35 16.07 -5.34 12.17
C VAL A 35 15.72 -6.24 13.35
N ILE A 36 14.51 -6.81 13.32
CA ILE A 36 14.05 -7.79 14.31
C ILE A 36 14.46 -9.20 13.86
N LYS A 37 14.37 -9.46 12.56
CA LYS A 37 14.69 -10.77 11.98
C LYS A 37 15.19 -10.61 10.56
N GLU A 38 16.33 -11.21 10.26
CA GLU A 38 16.84 -11.25 8.90
C GLU A 38 16.00 -12.18 8.01
N GLY A 39 15.71 -11.69 6.80
CA GLY A 39 15.10 -12.48 5.75
C GLY A 39 16.07 -13.55 5.24
N LYS A 40 15.53 -14.71 4.84
CA LYS A 40 16.28 -15.80 4.19
C LYS A 40 15.55 -16.23 2.93
N ASN A 41 16.28 -16.80 1.96
CA ASN A 41 15.69 -17.36 0.73
C ASN A 41 14.82 -16.35 -0.03
N GLY A 42 15.29 -15.11 -0.19
CA GLY A 42 14.58 -14.05 -0.92
C GLY A 42 13.52 -13.29 -0.11
N LYS A 43 13.26 -13.70 1.13
CA LYS A 43 12.42 -12.98 2.10
C LYS A 43 13.04 -11.64 2.48
N TRP A 44 12.22 -10.64 2.79
CA TRP A 44 12.67 -9.37 3.34
C TRP A 44 12.92 -9.45 4.85
N ASN A 45 13.67 -8.48 5.37
CA ASN A 45 13.92 -8.37 6.81
C ASN A 45 12.65 -7.92 7.52
N GLU A 46 12.30 -8.54 8.64
CA GLU A 46 11.29 -8.01 9.54
C GLU A 46 11.92 -6.90 10.39
N VAL A 47 11.29 -5.73 10.42
CA VAL A 47 11.85 -4.52 11.03
C VAL A 47 10.85 -3.77 11.89
N GLU A 48 11.37 -2.94 12.76
CA GLU A 48 10.63 -2.00 13.58
C GLU A 48 11.23 -0.60 13.48
N THR A 49 10.38 0.40 13.50
CA THR A 49 10.78 1.81 13.54
C THR A 49 9.73 2.57 14.35
N THR A 50 10.18 3.62 15.03
CA THR A 50 9.32 4.55 15.76
C THR A 50 9.37 5.89 15.06
N VAL A 51 8.20 6.42 14.70
CA VAL A 51 8.06 7.72 14.05
C VAL A 51 7.12 8.60 14.86
N PHE A 52 7.41 9.90 14.86
CA PHE A 52 6.55 10.91 15.48
C PHE A 52 5.86 11.71 14.39
N VAL A 53 4.54 11.83 14.51
CA VAL A 53 3.67 12.51 13.56
C VAL A 53 2.71 13.41 14.30
N GLN A 54 2.28 14.50 13.66
CA GLN A 54 1.18 15.30 14.19
C GLN A 54 -0.09 14.45 14.17
N LYS A 55 -0.92 14.56 15.21
CA LYS A 55 -2.18 13.81 15.29
C LYS A 55 -3.16 14.24 14.18
N ASP A 56 -3.06 15.49 13.75
CA ASP A 56 -3.90 16.06 12.72
C ASP A 56 -3.66 15.35 11.39
N GLY A 57 -4.72 14.76 10.82
CA GLY A 57 -4.66 13.98 9.58
C GLY A 57 -4.68 12.45 9.77
N PHE A 58 -4.73 11.94 10.99
CA PHE A 58 -4.87 10.50 11.26
C PHE A 58 -6.30 10.12 11.62
N SER A 59 -6.76 9.01 11.04
CA SER A 59 -8.01 8.35 11.43
C SER A 59 -7.67 7.10 12.24
N THR A 60 -8.46 6.81 13.26
CA THR A 60 -8.42 5.53 13.99
C THR A 60 -9.26 4.45 13.30
N ASP A 61 -10.03 4.81 12.28
CA ASP A 61 -10.90 3.90 11.54
C ASP A 61 -10.36 3.65 10.14
N VAL A 62 -9.56 2.60 10.02
CA VAL A 62 -9.01 2.13 8.73
C VAL A 62 -10.10 1.52 7.84
N ASN A 63 -11.16 0.94 8.44
CA ASN A 63 -12.24 0.31 7.68
C ASN A 63 -13.07 1.36 6.95
N ALA A 64 -13.33 2.51 7.57
CA ALA A 64 -13.96 3.64 6.89
C ALA A 64 -13.11 4.13 5.70
N MET A 65 -11.78 4.15 5.82
CA MET A 65 -10.89 4.51 4.71
C MET A 65 -10.98 3.49 3.57
N PHE A 66 -10.98 2.19 3.88
CA PHE A 66 -11.13 1.14 2.87
C PHE A 66 -12.51 1.12 2.23
N ALA A 67 -13.58 1.36 2.98
CA ALA A 67 -14.93 1.47 2.43
C ALA A 67 -15.04 2.65 1.46
N LYS A 68 -14.42 3.79 1.79
CA LYS A 68 -14.33 4.94 0.87
C LYS A 68 -13.56 4.56 -0.41
N ALA A 69 -12.44 3.87 -0.29
CA ALA A 69 -11.62 3.43 -1.42
C ALA A 69 -12.36 2.43 -2.32
N ASP A 70 -13.02 1.43 -1.74
CA ASP A 70 -13.84 0.44 -2.44
C ASP A 70 -14.98 1.10 -3.21
N LYS A 71 -15.69 2.04 -2.57
CA LYS A 71 -16.73 2.83 -3.23
C LYS A 71 -16.18 3.59 -4.44
N MET A 72 -15.08 4.33 -4.26
CA MET A 72 -14.44 5.07 -5.35
C MET A 72 -14.00 4.14 -6.49
N TYR A 73 -13.41 2.99 -6.16
CA TYR A 73 -13.01 1.99 -7.14
C TYR A 73 -14.20 1.46 -7.95
N LYS A 74 -15.28 1.06 -7.28
CA LYS A 74 -16.50 0.55 -7.92
C LYS A 74 -17.17 1.59 -8.82
N GLU A 75 -17.37 2.80 -8.31
CA GLU A 75 -18.05 3.88 -9.03
C GLU A 75 -17.24 4.42 -10.20
N SER A 76 -15.91 4.37 -10.11
CA SER A 76 -15.02 4.97 -11.12
C SER A 76 -14.53 3.97 -12.18
N CYS A 77 -14.37 2.70 -11.83
CA CYS A 77 -13.80 1.69 -12.74
C CYS A 77 -14.84 0.73 -13.33
N GLY A 78 -16.04 0.64 -12.74
CA GLY A 78 -17.14 -0.19 -13.25
C GLY A 78 -17.93 0.42 -14.42
N VAL A 79 -17.61 1.65 -14.81
CA VAL A 79 -18.40 2.42 -15.81
C VAL A 79 -18.14 1.94 -17.25
N CYS A 80 -16.91 1.53 -17.56
CA CYS A 80 -16.50 1.25 -18.95
C CYS A 80 -16.43 -0.24 -19.28
N HIS A 81 -16.16 -1.09 -18.28
CA HIS A 81 -16.03 -2.54 -18.44
C HIS A 81 -16.32 -3.22 -17.09
N ALA A 82 -16.34 -4.56 -17.10
CA ALA A 82 -16.45 -5.34 -15.88
C ALA A 82 -15.32 -4.98 -14.90
N LEU A 83 -15.68 -4.72 -13.64
CA LEU A 83 -14.74 -4.36 -12.60
C LEU A 83 -13.89 -5.58 -12.21
N PRO A 84 -12.55 -5.51 -12.32
CA PRO A 84 -11.69 -6.58 -11.83
C PRO A 84 -11.86 -6.75 -10.32
N GLN A 85 -12.00 -8.00 -9.86
CA GLN A 85 -11.96 -8.31 -8.44
C GLN A 85 -10.59 -7.92 -7.86
N THR A 86 -10.55 -7.43 -6.62
CA THR A 86 -9.29 -6.99 -5.98
C THR A 86 -8.26 -8.12 -5.88
N THR A 87 -8.72 -9.37 -5.84
CA THR A 87 -7.88 -10.57 -5.82
C THR A 87 -7.45 -11.07 -7.20
N HIS A 88 -7.77 -10.36 -8.27
CA HIS A 88 -7.36 -10.77 -9.62
C HIS A 88 -5.86 -10.53 -9.88
N PHE A 89 -5.28 -9.52 -9.24
CA PHE A 89 -3.86 -9.17 -9.36
C PHE A 89 -3.17 -9.18 -8.00
N ASN A 90 -1.84 -9.34 -8.02
CA ASN A 90 -1.01 -9.23 -6.82
C ASN A 90 -0.74 -7.76 -6.44
N ALA A 91 -0.27 -7.53 -5.21
CA ALA A 91 -0.04 -6.19 -4.66
C ALA A 91 0.94 -5.37 -5.50
N ASN A 92 1.92 -6.00 -6.16
CA ASN A 92 2.92 -5.31 -6.96
C ASN A 92 2.42 -4.91 -8.36
N GLN A 93 1.34 -5.53 -8.85
CA GLN A 93 0.76 -5.26 -10.17
C GLN A 93 -0.24 -4.09 -10.15
N TRP A 94 -1.03 -3.98 -9.07
CA TRP A 94 -2.11 -2.99 -8.96
C TRP A 94 -1.72 -1.54 -9.25
N PRO A 95 -0.59 -1.00 -8.74
CA PRO A 95 -0.23 0.41 -8.99
C PRO A 95 -0.09 0.74 -10.48
N SER A 96 0.56 -0.13 -11.25
CA SER A 96 0.75 0.09 -12.69
C SER A 96 -0.56 -0.02 -13.47
N LEU A 97 -1.40 -0.99 -13.10
CA LEU A 97 -2.69 -1.21 -13.74
C LEU A 97 -3.63 -0.03 -13.49
N LEU A 98 -3.76 0.42 -12.24
CA LEU A 98 -4.59 1.57 -11.91
C LEU A 98 -4.07 2.83 -12.60
N LYS A 99 -2.76 3.09 -12.59
CA LYS A 99 -2.16 4.25 -13.28
C LYS A 99 -2.47 4.29 -14.78
N SER A 100 -2.60 3.14 -15.42
CA SER A 100 -2.95 3.07 -16.84
C SER A 100 -4.37 3.56 -17.14
N MET A 101 -5.26 3.58 -16.15
CA MET A 101 -6.68 3.92 -16.28
C MET A 101 -7.08 5.20 -15.55
N ILE A 102 -6.42 5.54 -14.43
CA ILE A 102 -6.88 6.56 -13.48
C ILE A 102 -7.10 7.95 -14.09
N GLY A 103 -6.30 8.35 -15.08
CA GLY A 103 -6.50 9.61 -15.80
C GLY A 103 -7.77 9.67 -16.66
N ARG A 104 -8.51 8.57 -16.78
CA ARG A 104 -9.79 8.46 -17.48
C ARG A 104 -10.97 8.25 -16.53
N THR A 105 -10.74 8.34 -15.21
CA THR A 105 -11.78 8.16 -14.20
C THR A 105 -12.06 9.47 -13.46
N ALA A 106 -13.07 9.48 -12.59
CA ALA A 106 -13.40 10.62 -11.74
C ALA A 106 -12.55 10.68 -10.45
N ILE A 107 -11.56 9.79 -10.28
CA ILE A 107 -10.73 9.76 -9.08
C ILE A 107 -9.78 10.96 -9.09
N GLU A 108 -9.85 11.77 -8.04
CA GLU A 108 -8.98 12.93 -7.88
C GLU A 108 -7.56 12.52 -7.46
N LYS A 109 -6.55 13.30 -7.86
CA LYS A 109 -5.13 13.07 -7.51
C LYS A 109 -4.88 12.80 -6.03
N LYS A 110 -5.63 13.45 -5.14
CA LYS A 110 -5.48 13.30 -3.68
C LYS A 110 -6.00 11.95 -3.16
N ASP A 111 -6.90 11.29 -3.88
CA ASP A 111 -7.51 10.03 -3.50
C ASP A 111 -6.88 8.81 -4.19
N GLU A 112 -6.04 9.02 -5.23
CA GLU A 112 -5.38 7.93 -5.97
C GLU A 112 -4.62 6.98 -5.05
N TRP A 113 -3.86 7.54 -4.11
CA TRP A 113 -3.05 6.75 -3.17
C TRP A 113 -3.92 5.87 -2.26
N LEU A 114 -5.07 6.38 -1.82
CA LEU A 114 -6.01 5.61 -0.99
C LEU A 114 -6.57 4.41 -1.77
N VAL A 115 -6.89 4.59 -3.06
CA VAL A 115 -7.38 3.50 -3.92
C VAL A 115 -6.27 2.48 -4.20
N ILE A 116 -5.03 2.94 -4.45
CA ILE A 116 -3.88 2.05 -4.63
C ILE A 116 -3.66 1.20 -3.37
N GLU A 117 -3.55 1.81 -2.19
CA GLU A 117 -3.33 1.10 -0.92
C GLU A 117 -4.45 0.10 -0.64
N TYR A 118 -5.70 0.46 -0.93
CA TYR A 118 -6.84 -0.46 -0.82
C TYR A 118 -6.67 -1.69 -1.73
N LEU A 119 -6.41 -1.48 -3.02
CA LEU A 119 -6.25 -2.57 -3.99
C LEU A 119 -5.07 -3.48 -3.66
N GLN A 120 -3.93 -2.89 -3.26
CA GLN A 120 -2.77 -3.67 -2.87
C GLN A 120 -3.00 -4.47 -1.58
N LYS A 121 -3.69 -3.91 -0.58
CA LYS A 121 -3.99 -4.64 0.67
C LYS A 121 -5.10 -5.67 0.54
N HIS A 122 -5.90 -5.61 -0.52
CA HIS A 122 -6.94 -6.60 -0.86
C HIS A 122 -6.57 -7.45 -2.08
N SER A 123 -5.27 -7.48 -2.43
CA SER A 123 -4.71 -8.24 -3.55
C SER A 123 -4.73 -9.76 -3.29
N SER A 124 -4.40 -10.54 -4.32
CA SER A 124 -4.33 -12.00 -4.23
C SER A 124 -3.33 -12.53 -3.19
N ASP A 125 -2.24 -11.80 -2.96
CA ASP A 125 -1.08 -12.20 -2.15
C ASP A 125 -0.97 -11.50 -0.78
N VAL A 126 -1.85 -10.54 -0.49
CA VAL A 126 -1.90 -9.83 0.81
C VAL A 126 -3.23 -10.03 1.52
N ASN A 127 -4.34 -9.72 0.84
CA ASN A 127 -5.72 -9.95 1.27
C ASN A 127 -6.05 -9.74 2.77
N LEU A 128 -6.13 -8.49 3.22
CA LEU A 128 -6.58 -8.13 4.57
C LEU A 128 -8.06 -8.46 4.88
N GLY A 129 -8.86 -8.81 3.87
CA GLY A 129 -10.28 -9.12 4.02
C GLY A 129 -10.59 -10.58 4.34
N LYS A 130 -9.56 -11.39 4.65
CA LYS A 130 -9.69 -12.77 5.13
C LYS A 130 -9.21 -12.90 6.56
#